data_AF-Q10GB3-F1
#
_entry.id   AF-Q10GB3-F1
#
_cell.length_a   1.000
_cell.length_b   1.000
_cell.length_c   1.000
_cell.angle_alpha   90.00
_cell.angle_beta   90.00
_cell.angle_gamma   90.00
#
_symmetry.space_group_name_H-M   'P 1'
#
loop_
_entity.id
_entity.type
_entity.pdbx_description
1 polymer ?
#
loop_
_entity_poly.entity_id
_entity_poly.type
_entity_poly.pdbx_seq_one_letter_code
_entity_poly.pdbx_strand_id
1 'polypeptide(L)'
;MDEVPGDARLGWIRQAVLLLQRARPSTPPPKQADAKGTRPDGVGEQQGVKRPVDHQIRVFFSVAASSVAENDLPDYFYSLSNEEIRNEAKMRRGRLEQSWLLIPKSYKEKQALAARQKYKQALIRIPFPDGVILQGVFLPTEPISSLYEVS
;
A
#
# COMPACT_ATOMS: atom_id res chain seq x y z
N MET A 1 2.45 -38.74 18.02
CA MET A 1 2.31 -39.03 19.45
C MET A 1 2.70 -37.76 20.17
N ASP A 2 1.71 -36.99 20.63
CA ASP A 2 1.94 -35.77 21.41
C ASP A 2 2.16 -36.18 22.86
N GLU A 3 3.40 -36.00 23.32
CA GLU A 3 3.85 -36.31 24.68
C GLU A 3 3.18 -35.32 25.64
N VAL A 4 2.21 -35.82 26.41
CA VAL A 4 1.45 -35.01 27.38
C VAL A 4 2.42 -34.47 28.44
N PRO A 5 2.55 -33.13 28.60
CA PRO A 5 3.49 -32.58 29.56
C PRO A 5 3.11 -32.96 30.99
N GLY A 6 4.05 -33.56 31.74
CA GLY A 6 3.79 -34.12 33.07
C GLY A 6 3.17 -33.14 34.08
N ASP A 7 2.36 -33.68 34.99
CA ASP A 7 1.45 -32.97 35.91
C ASP A 7 2.09 -31.81 36.69
N ALA A 8 3.38 -31.92 37.03
CA ALA A 8 4.11 -30.85 37.69
C ALA A 8 4.10 -29.56 36.87
N ARG A 9 4.32 -29.63 35.55
CA ARG A 9 4.35 -28.48 34.64
C ARG A 9 2.98 -27.81 34.52
N LEU A 10 1.90 -28.59 34.53
CA LEU A 10 0.53 -28.04 34.59
C LEU A 10 0.27 -27.30 35.92
N GLY A 11 0.84 -27.77 37.02
CA GLY A 11 0.75 -27.10 38.32
C GLY A 11 1.28 -25.66 38.29
N TRP A 12 2.47 -25.46 37.71
CA TRP A 12 3.07 -24.13 37.58
C TRP A 12 2.25 -23.20 36.68
N ILE A 13 1.67 -23.74 35.60
CA ILE A 13 0.81 -22.97 34.69
C ILE A 13 -0.46 -22.49 35.42
N ARG A 14 -1.10 -23.38 36.20
CA ARG A 14 -2.30 -23.02 36.99
C ARG A 14 -1.98 -21.96 38.05
N GLN A 15 -0.84 -22.09 38.74
CA GLN A 15 -0.37 -21.12 39.71
C GLN A 15 -0.12 -19.74 39.06
N ALA A 16 0.53 -19.72 37.89
CA ALA A 16 0.81 -18.49 37.15
C ALA A 16 -0.47 -17.78 36.67
N VAL A 17 -1.47 -18.54 36.19
CA VAL A 17 -2.78 -18.00 35.79
C VAL A 17 -3.52 -17.37 36.97
N LEU A 18 -3.47 -18.00 38.15
CA LEU A 18 -4.08 -17.47 39.38
C LEU A 18 -3.47 -16.12 39.80
N LEU A 19 -2.14 -16.00 39.71
CA LEU A 19 -1.44 -14.75 40.03
C LEU A 19 -1.79 -13.63 39.03
N LEU A 20 -1.91 -13.95 37.74
CA LEU A 20 -2.30 -12.99 36.71
C LEU A 20 -3.76 -12.54 36.82
N GLN A 21 -4.66 -13.42 37.26
CA GLN A 21 -6.07 -13.07 37.50
C GLN A 21 -6.21 -12.11 38.69
N ARG A 22 -5.40 -12.29 39.74
CA ARG A 22 -5.38 -11.42 40.92
C ARG A 22 -4.75 -10.05 40.67
N ALA A 23 -3.95 -9.93 39.61
CA ALA A 23 -3.30 -8.68 39.19
C ALA A 23 -4.12 -7.84 38.19
N ARG A 24 -5.39 -8.19 37.90
CA ARG A 24 -6.28 -7.31 37.13
C ARG A 24 -6.98 -6.32 38.07
N PRO A 25 -6.59 -5.02 38.10
CA PRO A 25 -7.39 -4.00 38.77
C PRO A 25 -8.72 -3.85 38.04
N SER A 26 -9.81 -3.94 38.81
CA SER A 26 -11.18 -3.73 38.39
C SER A 26 -11.36 -2.39 37.67
N THR A 27 -12.06 -2.42 36.53
CA THR A 27 -12.74 -1.25 35.98
C THR A 27 -14.24 -1.42 36.28
N PRO A 28 -14.93 -0.42 36.86
CA PRO A 28 -16.30 -0.60 37.36
C PRO A 28 -17.34 -0.67 36.22
N PRO A 29 -18.49 -1.37 36.43
CA PRO A 29 -19.57 -1.42 35.46
C PRO A 29 -20.55 -0.24 35.63
N PRO A 30 -21.13 0.33 34.55
CA PRO A 30 -22.36 1.10 34.66
C PRO A 30 -23.60 0.20 34.62
N LYS A 31 -24.60 0.60 35.42
CA LYS A 31 -25.89 -0.05 35.67
C LYS A 31 -26.84 0.03 34.48
N GLN A 32 -27.75 -0.95 34.41
CA GLN A 32 -28.90 -1.03 33.50
C GLN A 32 -29.88 0.14 33.68
N ALA A 33 -30.49 0.57 32.57
CA ALA A 33 -31.85 1.10 32.53
C ALA A 33 -32.47 0.76 31.15
N ASP A 34 -33.70 0.26 31.19
CA ASP A 34 -34.53 -0.14 30.06
C ASP A 34 -34.87 1.01 29.10
N ALA A 35 -34.97 0.69 27.80
CA ALA A 35 -36.12 1.02 26.92
C ALA A 35 -35.77 0.91 25.42
N LYS A 36 -36.48 0.00 24.74
CA LYS A 36 -37.11 0.15 23.41
C LYS A 36 -36.40 1.04 22.36
N GLY A 37 -35.88 0.42 21.30
CA GLY A 37 -35.54 1.14 20.08
C GLY A 37 -34.79 0.30 19.04
N THR A 38 -35.53 -0.44 18.21
CA THR A 38 -35.05 -0.95 16.93
C THR A 38 -34.51 0.19 16.08
N ARG A 39 -33.21 0.19 15.78
CA ARG A 39 -32.60 0.93 14.67
C ARG A 39 -31.50 0.05 14.05
N PRO A 40 -31.56 -0.28 12.76
CA PRO A 40 -30.38 -0.78 12.08
C PRO A 40 -29.44 0.41 11.87
N ASP A 41 -28.25 0.37 12.47
CA ASP A 41 -27.14 1.23 12.09
C ASP A 41 -26.68 0.80 10.70
N GLY A 42 -27.36 1.34 9.69
CA GLY A 42 -26.85 1.38 8.34
C GLY A 42 -25.55 2.18 8.35
N VAL A 43 -24.45 1.50 8.10
CA VAL A 43 -23.23 2.15 7.62
C VAL A 43 -23.61 2.79 6.29
N GLY A 44 -24.02 4.06 6.37
CA GLY A 44 -24.21 4.89 5.20
C GLY A 44 -22.87 4.99 4.52
N GLU A 45 -22.71 4.22 3.44
CA GLU A 45 -21.82 4.60 2.36
C GLU A 45 -22.16 6.05 2.04
N GLN A 46 -21.33 6.96 2.51
CA GLN A 46 -21.34 8.31 1.98
C GLN A 46 -20.90 8.17 0.52
N GLN A 47 -21.87 7.93 -0.36
CA GLN A 47 -21.81 8.35 -1.75
C GLN A 47 -21.66 9.87 -1.71
N GLY A 48 -20.43 10.30 -1.46
CA GLY A 48 -20.02 11.66 -1.69
C GLY A 48 -20.32 11.92 -3.15
N VAL A 49 -21.26 12.82 -3.39
CA VAL A 49 -21.54 13.41 -4.69
C VAL A 49 -20.19 13.78 -5.29
N LYS A 50 -19.72 12.97 -6.24
CA LYS A 50 -18.43 13.14 -6.89
C LYS A 50 -18.52 14.47 -7.61
N ARG A 51 -17.87 15.50 -7.07
CA ARG A 51 -17.68 16.73 -7.82
C ARG A 51 -16.91 16.36 -9.08
N PRO A 52 -17.38 16.73 -10.28
CA PRO A 52 -16.64 16.46 -11.50
C PRO A 52 -15.29 17.15 -11.37
N VAL A 53 -14.23 16.34 -11.33
CA VAL A 53 -12.86 16.84 -11.40
C VAL A 53 -12.61 17.14 -12.87
N ASP A 54 -12.15 18.34 -13.18
CA ASP A 54 -11.72 18.64 -14.55
C ASP A 54 -10.45 17.84 -14.83
N HIS A 55 -10.59 16.74 -15.56
CA HIS A 55 -9.50 15.82 -15.87
C HIS A 55 -8.53 16.38 -16.93
N GLN A 56 -8.69 17.63 -17.37
CA GLN A 56 -7.83 18.33 -18.32
C GLN A 56 -7.46 17.45 -19.53
N ILE A 57 -8.50 16.96 -20.21
CA ILE A 57 -8.39 15.98 -21.28
C ILE A 57 -7.67 16.60 -22.49
N ARG A 58 -6.66 15.89 -23.01
CA ARG A 58 -5.89 16.29 -24.20
C ARG A 58 -5.72 15.10 -25.13
N VAL A 59 -5.81 15.37 -26.44
CA VAL A 59 -5.63 14.35 -27.48
C VAL A 59 -4.32 14.61 -28.21
N PHE A 60 -3.51 13.56 -28.35
CA PHE A 60 -2.27 13.58 -29.11
C PHE A 60 -2.36 12.59 -30.26
N PHE A 61 -1.63 12.86 -31.34
CA PHE A 61 -1.46 11.91 -32.44
C PHE A 61 -0.06 11.34 -32.38
N SER A 62 0.04 10.02 -32.47
CA SER A 62 1.30 9.31 -32.63
C SER A 62 1.82 9.56 -34.04
N VAL A 63 2.47 10.69 -34.25
CA VAL A 63 3.24 10.93 -35.47
C VAL A 63 4.47 10.02 -35.36
N ALA A 64 4.76 9.27 -36.43
CA ALA A 64 5.99 8.49 -36.53
C ALA A 64 7.16 9.41 -36.14
N ALA A 65 7.85 9.08 -35.05
CA ALA A 65 8.93 9.89 -34.54
C ALA A 65 9.89 10.18 -35.69
N SER A 66 10.10 11.47 -36.00
CA SER A 66 11.14 11.90 -36.93
C SER A 66 12.45 11.32 -36.42
N SER A 67 12.94 10.27 -37.09
CA SER A 67 14.23 9.61 -36.90
C SER A 67 14.72 9.63 -35.46
N VAL A 68 14.43 8.56 -34.71
CA VAL A 68 15.25 8.22 -33.54
C VAL A 68 16.70 8.30 -34.03
N ALA A 69 17.44 9.30 -33.57
CA ALA A 69 18.87 9.34 -33.81
C ALA A 69 19.38 8.02 -33.25
N GLU A 70 19.93 7.18 -34.13
CA GLU A 70 20.73 6.04 -33.71
C GLU A 70 21.84 6.64 -32.84
N ASN A 71 21.62 6.59 -31.53
CA ASN A 71 22.60 7.05 -30.57
C ASN A 71 23.72 6.01 -30.63
N ASP A 72 24.74 6.30 -31.44
CA ASP A 72 25.97 5.52 -31.54
C ASP A 72 26.77 5.72 -30.25
N LEU A 73 26.32 5.02 -29.20
CA LEU A 73 26.93 5.06 -27.89
C LEU A 73 28.23 4.24 -27.93
N PRO A 74 29.35 4.78 -27.43
CA PRO A 74 30.60 4.04 -27.40
C PRO A 74 30.52 2.83 -26.46
N ASP A 75 31.25 1.76 -26.79
CA ASP A 75 31.26 0.49 -26.03
C ASP A 75 31.54 0.66 -24.53
N TYR A 76 32.33 1.65 -24.13
CA TYR A 76 32.63 1.93 -22.73
C TYR A 76 31.37 2.23 -21.89
N PHE A 77 30.30 2.79 -22.50
CA PHE A 77 29.03 3.03 -21.80
C PHE A 77 28.41 1.75 -21.24
N TYR A 78 28.64 0.61 -21.89
CA TYR A 78 28.15 -0.70 -21.46
C TYR A 78 29.10 -1.41 -20.50
N SER A 79 30.28 -0.84 -20.24
CA SER A 79 31.24 -1.37 -19.28
C SER A 79 31.00 -0.78 -17.89
N LEU A 80 30.98 -1.63 -16.86
CA LEU A 80 30.79 -1.18 -15.48
C LEU A 80 32.08 -0.62 -14.90
N SER A 81 31.99 0.54 -14.25
CA SER A 81 33.08 1.08 -13.46
C SER A 81 33.28 0.30 -12.15
N ASN A 82 34.49 0.37 -11.60
CA ASN A 82 34.79 -0.24 -10.29
C ASN A 82 33.90 0.30 -9.16
N GLU A 83 33.45 1.55 -9.27
CA GLU A 83 32.55 2.18 -8.29
C GLU A 83 31.14 1.61 -8.37
N GLU A 84 30.61 1.43 -9.57
CA GLU A 84 29.29 0.82 -9.79
C GLU A 84 29.26 -0.63 -9.33
N ILE A 85 30.31 -1.41 -9.59
CA ILE A 85 30.43 -2.79 -9.10
C ILE A 85 30.40 -2.83 -7.56
N ARG A 86 31.15 -1.95 -6.90
CA ARG A 86 31.15 -1.85 -5.42
C ARG A 86 29.78 -1.44 -4.89
N ASN A 87 29.13 -0.49 -5.55
CA ASN A 87 27.81 -0.04 -5.16
C ASN A 87 26.75 -1.14 -5.34
N GLU A 88 26.79 -1.89 -6.44
CA GLU A 88 25.91 -3.02 -6.68
C GLU A 88 26.08 -4.09 -5.60
N ALA A 89 27.33 -4.46 -5.29
CA ALA A 89 27.62 -5.43 -4.23
C ALA A 89 27.08 -4.97 -2.86
N LYS A 90 27.26 -3.68 -2.53
CA LYS A 90 26.71 -3.08 -1.30
C LYS A 90 25.19 -3.10 -1.29
N MET A 91 24.54 -2.72 -2.39
CA MET A 91 23.08 -2.72 -2.51
C MET A 91 22.51 -4.14 -2.43
N ARG A 92 23.17 -5.12 -3.04
CA ARG A 92 22.77 -6.53 -2.99
C ARG A 92 22.83 -7.07 -1.56
N ARG A 93 23.92 -6.77 -0.84
CA ARG A 93 24.06 -7.14 0.58
C ARG A 93 22.97 -6.48 1.44
N GLY A 94 22.72 -5.18 1.24
CA GLY A 94 21.68 -4.45 1.97
C GLY A 94 20.27 -5.01 1.73
N ARG A 95 19.94 -5.45 0.50
CA ARG A 95 18.65 -6.08 0.20
C ARG A 95 18.47 -7.41 0.92
N LEU A 96 19.51 -8.23 1.00
CA LEU A 96 19.47 -9.51 1.73
C LEU A 96 19.24 -9.26 3.23
N GLU A 97 20.01 -8.35 3.82
CA GLU A 97 19.87 -7.95 5.21
C GLU A 97 18.46 -7.41 5.50
N GLN A 98 17.89 -6.59 4.60
CA GLN A 98 16.52 -6.08 4.72
C GLN A 98 15.45 -7.16 4.56
N SER A 99 15.66 -8.15 3.70
CA SER A 99 14.70 -9.24 3.47
C SER A 99 14.58 -10.20 4.66
N TRP A 100 15.64 -10.30 5.47
CA TRP A 100 15.66 -11.13 6.68
C TRP A 100 15.01 -10.45 7.88
N LEU A 101 14.74 -9.14 7.81
CA LEU A 101 14.08 -8.41 8.88
C LEU A 101 12.57 -8.58 8.81
N LEU A 102 11.95 -8.87 9.95
CA LEU A 102 10.50 -8.85 10.09
C LEU A 102 10.01 -7.41 9.90
N ILE A 103 9.22 -7.15 8.85
CA ILE A 103 8.64 -5.83 8.60
C ILE A 103 7.37 -5.65 9.44
N PRO A 104 7.35 -4.76 10.44
CA PRO A 104 6.16 -4.54 11.28
C PRO A 104 5.02 -3.92 10.47
N LYS A 105 3.76 -4.18 10.86
CA LYS A 105 2.57 -3.59 10.21
C LYS A 105 2.61 -2.06 10.23
N SER A 106 2.99 -1.46 11.36
CA SER A 106 3.11 0.00 11.51
C SER A 106 4.12 0.63 10.54
N TYR A 107 5.21 -0.09 10.20
CA TYR A 107 6.17 0.38 9.21
C TYR A 107 5.56 0.41 7.80
N LYS A 108 4.82 -0.65 7.42
CA LYS A 108 4.12 -0.72 6.12
C LYS A 108 3.07 0.38 5.99
N GLU A 109 2.28 0.62 7.04
CA GLU A 109 1.26 1.67 7.05
C GLU A 109 1.88 3.07 6.92
N LYS A 110 2.97 3.33 7.65
CA LYS A 110 3.72 4.60 7.52
C LYS A 110 4.28 4.79 6.10
N GLN A 111 4.83 3.73 5.51
CA GLN A 111 5.33 3.77 4.14
C GLN A 111 4.21 3.99 3.12
N ALA A 112 3.07 3.33 3.28
CA ALA A 112 1.90 3.52 2.43
C ALA A 112 1.35 4.95 2.53
N LEU A 113 1.28 5.53 3.73
CA LEU A 113 0.87 6.91 3.94
C LEU A 113 1.84 7.89 3.26
N ALA A 114 3.15 7.68 3.42
CA ALA A 114 4.17 8.49 2.75
C ALA A 114 4.09 8.37 1.22
N ALA A 115 3.86 7.15 0.70
CA ALA A 115 3.70 6.93 -0.74
C ALA A 115 2.45 7.62 -1.30
N ARG A 116 1.33 7.59 -0.56
CA ARG A 116 0.08 8.29 -0.92
C ARG A 116 0.24 9.81 -0.94
N GLN A 117 1.12 10.36 -0.10
CA GLN A 117 1.39 11.80 -0.07
C GLN A 117 2.41 12.25 -1.13
N LYS A 118 3.20 11.32 -1.69
CA LYS A 118 4.29 11.65 -2.62
C LYS A 118 3.79 12.23 -3.94
N TYR A 119 2.67 11.72 -4.46
CA TYR A 119 2.10 12.14 -5.73
C TYR A 119 0.70 12.69 -5.50
N LYS A 120 0.44 13.91 -5.98
CA LYS A 120 -0.86 14.58 -5.83
C LYS A 120 -1.82 14.31 -6.99
N GLN A 121 -1.28 13.96 -8.15
CA GLN A 121 -1.99 13.75 -9.41
C GLN A 121 -1.33 12.60 -10.17
N ALA A 122 -2.12 11.90 -10.99
CA ALA A 122 -1.71 10.83 -11.87
C ALA A 122 -2.09 11.21 -13.31
N LEU A 123 -1.12 11.21 -14.22
CA LEU A 123 -1.35 11.43 -15.64
C LEU A 123 -1.48 10.07 -16.32
N ILE A 124 -2.62 9.84 -16.97
CA ILE A 124 -2.94 8.57 -17.63
C ILE A 124 -3.04 8.82 -19.13
N ARG A 125 -2.39 7.95 -19.92
CA ARG A 125 -2.39 7.97 -21.39
C ARG A 125 -2.96 6.67 -21.92
N ILE A 126 -3.99 6.77 -22.76
CA ILE A 126 -4.68 5.64 -23.39
C ILE A 126 -4.36 5.71 -24.90
N PRO A 127 -3.46 4.86 -25.40
CA PRO A 127 -3.22 4.74 -26.83
C PRO A 127 -4.34 3.92 -27.48
N PHE A 128 -4.95 4.50 -28.49
CA PHE A 128 -5.92 3.85 -29.36
C PHE A 128 -5.23 3.24 -30.59
N PRO A 129 -5.81 2.18 -31.19
CA PRO A 129 -5.21 1.49 -32.33
C PRO A 129 -5.12 2.36 -33.60
N ASP A 130 -5.85 3.46 -33.67
CA ASP A 130 -5.81 4.45 -34.76
C ASP A 130 -4.62 5.42 -34.67
N GLY A 131 -3.76 5.26 -33.66
CA GLY A 131 -2.62 6.14 -33.42
C GLY A 131 -2.99 7.39 -32.62
N VAL A 132 -4.20 7.49 -32.08
CA VAL A 132 -4.62 8.56 -31.18
C VAL A 132 -4.21 8.21 -29.74
N ILE A 133 -3.73 9.18 -28.98
CA ILE A 133 -3.40 9.02 -27.56
C ILE A 133 -4.24 10.01 -26.76
N LEU A 134 -5.14 9.48 -25.95
CA LEU A 134 -5.94 10.27 -25.01
C LEU A 134 -5.16 10.43 -23.70
N GLN A 135 -4.94 11.66 -23.27
CA GLN A 135 -4.29 11.98 -22.00
C GLN A 135 -5.28 12.66 -21.05
N GLY A 136 -5.34 12.19 -19.81
CA GLY A 136 -6.09 12.83 -18.73
C GLY A 136 -5.27 12.91 -17.44
N VAL A 137 -5.64 13.85 -16.58
CA VAL A 137 -5.08 14.05 -15.24
C VAL A 137 -6.12 13.63 -14.21
N PHE A 138 -5.74 12.72 -13.34
CA PHE A 138 -6.61 12.08 -12.34
C PHE A 138 -6.03 12.23 -10.94
N LEU A 139 -6.85 12.11 -9.91
CA LEU A 139 -6.37 12.04 -8.52
C LEU A 139 -5.97 10.60 -8.16
N PRO A 140 -4.92 10.38 -7.34
CA PRO A 140 -4.52 9.03 -6.92
C PRO A 140 -5.59 8.26 -6.13
N THR A 141 -6.60 8.95 -5.63
CA THR A 141 -7.73 8.39 -4.87
C THR A 141 -8.94 8.08 -5.75
N GLU A 142 -8.95 8.48 -7.02
CA GLU A 142 -10.08 8.23 -7.90
C GLU A 142 -10.20 6.74 -8.26
N PRO A 143 -11.44 6.23 -8.36
CA PRO A 143 -11.67 4.86 -8.79
C PRO A 143 -11.34 4.71 -10.28
N ILE A 144 -10.98 3.50 -10.68
CA ILE A 144 -10.76 3.13 -12.08
C ILE A 144 -12.02 3.39 -12.94
N SER A 145 -13.22 3.34 -12.33
CA SER A 145 -14.48 3.68 -13.02
C SER A 145 -14.45 5.06 -13.67
N SER A 146 -13.80 6.04 -13.04
CA SER A 146 -13.68 7.41 -13.55
C SER A 146 -12.88 7.50 -14.87
N LEU A 147 -12.10 6.48 -15.21
CA LEU A 147 -11.39 6.42 -16.50
C LEU A 147 -12.35 6.10 -17.65
N TYR A 148 -13.35 5.26 -17.40
CA TYR A 148 -14.33 4.87 -18.41
C TYR A 148 -15.38 5.95 -18.66
N GLU A 149 -15.59 6.86 -17.72
CA GLU A 149 -16.47 8.02 -17.92
C GLU A 149 -15.87 9.06 -18.89
N VAL A 150 -14.56 8.98 -19.14
CA VAL A 150 -13.81 9.89 -20.03
C VAL A 150 -13.56 9.30 -21.42
N SER A 151 -13.72 7.98 -21.58
CA SER A 151 -13.56 7.27 -22.85
C SER A 151 -14.87 7.14 -23.60
#